data_AF-A0A533SCD0-F1
#
_entry.id   AF-A0A533SCD0-F1
#
_cell.length_a   1.000
_cell.length_b   1.000
_cell.length_c   1.000
_cell.angle_alpha   90.00
_cell.angle_beta   90.00
_cell.angle_gamma   90.00
#
_symmetry.space_group_name_H-M   'P 1'
#
loop_
_entity.id
_entity.type
_entity.pdbx_description
1 polymer ?
#
loop_
_entity_poly.entity_id
_entity_poly.type
_entity_poly.pdbx_seq_one_letter_code
_entity_poly.pdbx_strand_id
1 'polypeptide(L)'
;TALAKVPEIRNVYGMTGEHNVLFTVFTASLDELQTLLSSTISSIPNVSSLTYNVVARVVKDEPNVAIRPGQLVRLACDTCGQEIHGDPVTLLVGDRNRYFCCKPCLTEYKERYGGKITKLSLERKD
;
A
#
# COMPACT_ATOMS: atom_id res chain seq x y z
N THR A 1 9.62 -11.73 -12.80
CA THR A 1 9.53 -11.54 -14.27
C THR A 1 10.13 -10.19 -14.64
N ALA A 2 10.60 -9.97 -15.88
CA ALA A 2 11.22 -8.70 -16.30
C ALA A 2 10.31 -7.48 -16.05
N LEU A 3 9.00 -7.66 -16.29
CA LEU A 3 7.96 -6.66 -16.00
C LEU A 3 7.88 -6.26 -14.52
N ALA A 4 8.15 -7.17 -13.59
CA ALA A 4 8.10 -6.86 -12.15
C ALA A 4 9.20 -5.89 -11.69
N LYS A 5 10.20 -5.60 -12.55
CA LYS A 5 11.27 -4.65 -12.27
C LYS A 5 10.98 -3.25 -12.83
N VAL A 6 9.89 -3.08 -13.58
CA VAL A 6 9.51 -1.81 -14.21
C VAL A 6 8.68 -1.02 -13.20
N PRO A 7 9.15 0.13 -12.70
CA PRO A 7 8.51 0.85 -11.60
C PRO A 7 7.12 1.41 -11.96
N GLU A 8 6.90 1.74 -13.23
CA GLU A 8 5.62 2.22 -13.76
C GLU A 8 4.54 1.13 -13.74
N ILE A 9 4.93 -0.15 -13.69
CA ILE A 9 4.00 -1.28 -13.64
C ILE A 9 3.49 -1.47 -12.21
N ARG A 10 2.17 -1.33 -12.05
CA ARG A 10 1.48 -1.45 -10.76
C ARG A 10 1.05 -2.86 -10.43
N ASN A 11 0.60 -3.60 -11.44
CA ASN A 11 0.16 -4.98 -11.30
C ASN A 11 0.52 -5.77 -12.55
N VAL A 12 0.81 -7.05 -12.39
CA VAL A 12 1.04 -8.01 -13.47
C VAL A 12 0.24 -9.28 -13.19
N TYR A 13 -0.53 -9.72 -14.17
CA TYR A 13 -1.40 -10.88 -14.10
C TYR A 13 -1.05 -11.84 -15.24
N GLY A 14 -0.94 -13.12 -14.91
CA GLY A 14 -0.98 -14.18 -15.92
C GLY A 14 -2.43 -14.46 -16.29
N MET A 15 -2.71 -14.60 -17.58
CA MET A 15 -4.06 -14.81 -18.09
C MET A 15 -4.11 -16.08 -18.95
N THR A 16 -5.30 -16.64 -19.07
CA THR A 16 -5.64 -17.63 -20.09
C THR A 16 -6.51 -16.96 -21.16
N GLY A 17 -6.31 -17.32 -22.43
CA GLY A 17 -7.05 -16.73 -23.56
C GLY A 17 -6.11 -16.23 -24.67
N GLU A 18 -6.52 -15.19 -25.37
CA GLU A 18 -5.76 -14.61 -26.50
C GLU A 18 -4.45 -13.95 -26.05
N HIS A 19 -4.48 -13.26 -24.92
CA HIS A 19 -3.30 -12.65 -24.30
C HIS A 19 -2.93 -13.40 -23.03
N ASN A 20 -1.63 -13.68 -22.88
CA ASN A 20 -1.11 -14.45 -21.74
C ASN A 20 -0.78 -13.58 -20.51
N VAL A 21 -0.67 -12.27 -20.69
CA VAL A 21 -0.26 -11.33 -19.64
C VAL A 21 -1.10 -10.05 -19.74
N LEU A 22 -1.65 -9.62 -18.61
CA LEU A 22 -2.22 -8.29 -18.43
C LEU A 22 -1.41 -7.56 -17.38
N PHE A 23 -1.11 -6.29 -17.62
CA PHE A 23 -0.49 -5.44 -16.63
C PHE A 23 -1.08 -4.05 -16.68
N THR A 24 -1.02 -3.36 -15.53
CA THR A 24 -1.47 -1.97 -15.40
C THR A 24 -0.26 -1.08 -15.20
N VAL A 25 -0.25 0.04 -15.90
CA VAL A 25 0.82 1.05 -15.84
C VAL A 25 0.26 2.37 -15.36
N PHE A 26 1.04 3.07 -14.55
CA PHE A 26 0.76 4.44 -14.15
C PHE A 26 1.88 5.33 -14.71
N THR A 27 1.50 6.30 -15.54
CA THR A 27 2.39 7.25 -16.20
C THR A 27 1.79 8.65 -16.07
N ALA A 28 2.60 9.70 -16.06
CA ALA A 28 2.10 11.06 -15.89
C ALA A 28 1.51 11.66 -17.19
N SER A 29 1.83 11.07 -18.35
CA SER A 29 1.38 11.56 -19.66
C SER A 29 1.29 10.45 -20.71
N LEU A 30 0.61 10.75 -21.82
CA LEU A 30 0.57 9.85 -22.99
C LEU A 30 1.95 9.66 -23.63
N ASP A 31 2.80 10.69 -23.60
CA ASP A 31 4.16 10.62 -24.18
C ASP A 31 5.06 9.68 -23.35
N GLU A 32 4.94 9.71 -22.02
CA GLU A 32 5.61 8.76 -21.13
C GLU A 32 5.13 7.33 -21.38
N LEU A 33 3.82 7.13 -21.57
CA LEU A 33 3.27 5.83 -21.94
C LEU A 33 3.85 5.34 -23.27
N GLN A 34 3.87 6.18 -24.31
CA GLN A 34 4.45 5.81 -25.60
C GLN A 34 5.93 5.45 -25.49
N THR A 35 6.69 6.21 -24.70
CA THR A 35 8.11 5.97 -24.44
C THR A 35 8.30 4.64 -23.71
N LEU A 36 7.51 4.36 -22.68
CA LEU A 36 7.55 3.11 -21.93
C LEU A 36 7.26 1.90 -22.83
N LEU A 37 6.23 1.99 -23.67
CA LEU A 37 5.83 0.91 -24.57
C LEU A 37 6.89 0.62 -25.63
N SER A 38 7.42 1.66 -26.28
CA SER A 38 8.38 1.53 -27.38
C SER A 38 9.80 1.15 -26.92
N SER A 39 10.26 1.67 -25.78
CA SER A 39 11.63 1.46 -25.31
C SER A 39 11.78 0.29 -24.34
N THR A 40 10.87 0.18 -23.37
CA THR A 40 11.01 -0.78 -22.25
C THR A 40 10.22 -2.04 -22.50
N ILE A 41 8.94 -1.93 -22.88
CA ILE A 41 8.09 -3.11 -23.05
C ILE A 41 8.46 -3.88 -24.33
N SER A 42 8.69 -3.17 -25.44
CA SER A 42 9.04 -3.80 -26.72
C SER A 42 10.43 -4.45 -26.72
N SER A 43 11.33 -4.07 -25.82
CA SER A 43 12.65 -4.69 -25.68
C SER A 43 12.63 -5.97 -24.86
N ILE A 44 11.49 -6.33 -24.25
CA ILE A 44 11.36 -7.57 -23.50
C ILE A 44 11.30 -8.74 -24.51
N PRO A 45 12.21 -9.72 -24.40
CA PRO A 45 12.23 -10.86 -25.29
C PRO A 45 10.94 -11.67 -25.18
N ASN A 46 10.50 -12.24 -26.31
CA ASN A 46 9.31 -13.08 -26.45
C ASN A 46 7.96 -12.35 -26.27
N VAL A 47 7.93 -11.02 -26.43
CA VAL A 47 6.68 -10.30 -26.65
C VAL A 47 6.31 -10.39 -28.13
N SER A 48 5.25 -11.15 -28.44
CA SER A 48 4.77 -11.33 -29.83
C SER A 48 3.74 -10.28 -30.25
N SER A 49 2.95 -9.78 -29.30
CA SER A 49 1.92 -8.77 -29.53
C SER A 49 1.70 -7.95 -28.26
N LEU A 50 1.39 -6.66 -28.45
CA LEU A 50 1.12 -5.71 -27.37
C LEU A 50 -0.11 -4.89 -27.74
N THR A 51 -1.16 -5.01 -26.93
CA THR A 51 -2.37 -4.20 -27.02
C THR A 51 -2.51 -3.43 -25.71
N TYR A 52 -2.85 -2.16 -25.77
CA TYR A 52 -3.09 -1.34 -24.58
C TYR A 52 -4.34 -0.49 -24.75
N ASN A 53 -4.93 -0.12 -23.61
CA ASN A 53 -6.04 0.80 -23.54
C ASN A 53 -5.73 1.85 -22.48
N VAL A 54 -6.17 3.09 -22.69
CA VAL A 54 -6.04 4.17 -21.71
C VAL A 54 -7.34 4.27 -20.93
N VAL A 55 -7.25 4.14 -19.60
CA VAL A 55 -8.41 4.25 -18.71
C VAL A 55 -8.84 5.71 -18.65
N ALA A 56 -9.93 6.06 -19.35
CA ALA A 56 -10.47 7.42 -19.36
C ALA A 56 -11.25 7.78 -18.10
N ARG A 57 -11.85 6.78 -17.44
CA ARG A 57 -12.60 6.95 -16.17
C ARG A 57 -12.53 5.69 -15.34
N VAL A 58 -12.39 5.85 -14.02
CA VAL A 58 -12.48 4.76 -13.05
C VAL A 58 -13.87 4.79 -12.44
N VAL A 59 -14.68 3.77 -12.73
CA VAL A 59 -16.01 3.62 -12.12
C VAL A 59 -15.92 2.91 -10.77
N LYS A 60 -14.96 1.99 -10.62
CA LYS A 60 -14.71 1.23 -9.40
C LYS A 60 -13.25 0.79 -9.37
N ASP A 61 -12.60 0.97 -8.23
CA ASP A 61 -11.24 0.49 -7.95
C ASP A 61 -11.20 0.02 -6.49
N GLU A 62 -11.04 -1.29 -6.28
CA GLU A 62 -10.99 -1.91 -4.97
C GLU A 62 -9.68 -2.69 -4.83
N PRO A 63 -9.05 -2.69 -3.64
CA PRO A 63 -7.88 -3.51 -3.39
C PRO A 63 -8.14 -5.00 -3.68
N ASN A 64 -7.17 -5.70 -4.25
CA ASN A 64 -7.26 -7.14 -4.55
C ASN A 64 -7.45 -8.03 -3.30
N VAL A 65 -7.36 -7.45 -2.10
CA VAL A 65 -7.67 -8.13 -0.84
C VAL A 65 -9.09 -7.80 -0.40
N ALA A 66 -9.96 -8.80 -0.44
CA ALA A 66 -11.27 -8.70 0.19
C ALA A 66 -11.09 -8.76 1.71
N ILE A 67 -11.31 -7.64 2.40
CA ILE A 67 -11.46 -7.64 3.86
C ILE A 67 -12.91 -8.02 4.15
N ARG A 68 -13.14 -9.29 4.49
CA ARG A 68 -14.48 -9.76 4.87
C ARG A 68 -14.80 -9.31 6.31
N PRO A 69 -16.08 -9.05 6.64
CA PRO A 69 -16.49 -8.94 8.04
C PRO A 69 -16.02 -10.18 8.83
N GLY A 70 -15.25 -9.97 9.89
CA GLY A 70 -14.61 -11.05 10.66
C GLY A 70 -13.15 -11.39 10.27
N GLN A 71 -12.62 -10.85 9.16
CA GLN A 71 -11.17 -10.82 8.92
C GLN A 71 -10.55 -9.73 9.82
N LEU A 72 -10.30 -10.10 11.08
CA LEU A 72 -9.63 -9.23 12.05
C LEU A 72 -8.17 -9.02 11.62
N VAL A 73 -7.79 -7.76 11.40
CA VAL A 73 -6.37 -7.39 11.43
C VAL A 73 -5.91 -7.56 12.87
N ARG A 74 -4.97 -8.49 13.08
CA ARG A 74 -4.35 -8.68 14.40
C ARG A 74 -3.46 -7.48 14.70
N LEU A 75 -3.91 -6.64 15.61
CA LEU A 75 -3.11 -5.51 16.12
C LEU A 75 -2.15 -6.04 17.17
N ALA A 76 -0.87 -5.67 17.05
CA ALA A 76 0.11 -5.87 18.11
C ALA A 76 0.17 -4.61 18.98
N CYS A 77 0.33 -4.80 20.29
CA CYS A 77 0.53 -3.70 21.22
C CYS A 77 1.85 -2.97 20.91
N ASP A 78 1.79 -1.64 20.73
CA ASP A 78 2.98 -0.80 20.47
C ASP A 78 4.01 -0.80 21.62
N THR A 79 3.63 -1.30 22.80
CA THR A 79 4.52 -1.42 23.97
C THR A 79 5.10 -2.83 24.13
N CYS A 80 4.25 -3.84 24.27
CA CYS A 80 4.68 -5.21 24.62
C CYS A 80 4.75 -6.18 23.43
N GLY A 81 4.27 -5.77 22.25
CA GLY A 81 4.27 -6.57 21.02
C GLY A 81 3.25 -7.73 20.99
N GLN A 82 2.53 -7.99 22.09
CA GLN A 82 1.50 -9.03 22.14
C GLN A 82 0.27 -8.66 21.30
N GLU A 83 -0.45 -9.68 20.82
CA GLU A 83 -1.73 -9.51 20.13
C GLU A 83 -2.75 -8.82 21.06
N ILE A 84 -3.44 -7.81 20.53
CA ILE A 84 -4.54 -7.14 21.22
C ILE A 84 -5.81 -7.94 21.02
N HIS A 85 -6.38 -8.44 22.10
CA HIS A 85 -7.70 -9.06 22.12
C HIS A 85 -8.76 -8.04 22.54
N GLY A 86 -9.77 -7.83 21.69
CA GLY A 86 -10.85 -6.86 21.95
C GLY A 86 -10.48 -5.43 21.56
N ASP A 87 -11.13 -4.46 22.20
CA ASP A 87 -10.96 -3.03 21.86
C ASP A 87 -9.63 -2.48 22.40
N PRO A 88 -8.77 -1.92 21.53
CA PRO A 88 -7.49 -1.37 21.96
C PRO A 88 -7.67 -0.07 22.74
N VAL A 89 -6.77 0.18 23.68
CA VAL A 89 -6.54 1.54 24.18
C VAL A 89 -5.73 2.29 23.11
N THR A 90 -6.14 3.51 22.74
CA THR A 90 -5.52 4.26 21.63
C THR A 90 -4.84 5.55 22.09
N LEU A 91 -3.78 5.95 21.39
CA LEU A 91 -3.10 7.24 21.53
C LEU A 91 -2.72 7.78 20.16
N LEU A 92 -3.20 8.97 19.80
CA LEU A 92 -2.75 9.67 18.59
C LEU A 92 -1.36 10.30 18.84
N VAL A 93 -0.37 9.92 18.04
CA VAL A 93 0.99 10.49 18.08
C VAL A 93 1.34 11.02 16.69
N GLY A 94 1.40 12.34 16.54
CA GLY A 94 1.48 12.99 15.23
C GLY A 94 0.21 12.72 14.39
N ASP A 95 0.37 12.05 13.27
CA ASP A 95 -0.68 11.64 12.32
C ASP A 95 -1.08 10.16 12.45
N ARG A 96 -0.51 9.40 13.41
CA ARG A 96 -0.72 7.96 13.55
C ARG A 96 -1.32 7.57 14.89
N ASN A 97 -2.31 6.68 14.86
CA ASN A 97 -2.80 6.01 16.06
C ASN A 97 -1.80 4.94 16.52
N ARG A 98 -1.51 4.94 17.80
CA ARG A 98 -0.86 3.87 18.55
C ARG A 98 -1.91 3.06 19.29
N TYR A 99 -1.71 1.75 19.35
CA TYR A 99 -2.67 0.78 19.89
C TYR A 99 -2.02 -0.03 21.02
N PHE A 100 -2.73 -0.17 22.13
CA PHE A 100 -2.23 -0.85 23.33
C PHE A 100 -3.24 -1.88 23.83
N CYS A 101 -2.74 -3.02 24.28
CA CYS A 101 -3.59 -4.08 24.85
C CYS A 101 -4.20 -3.70 26.21
N CYS A 102 -3.64 -2.72 26.92
CA CYS A 102 -4.11 -2.31 28.24
C CYS A 102 -3.61 -0.89 28.63
N LYS A 103 -4.23 -0.30 29.67
CA LYS A 103 -3.82 1.02 30.21
C LYS A 103 -2.36 1.04 30.70
N PRO A 104 -1.83 0.00 31.38
CA PRO A 104 -0.42 -0.04 31.76
C PRO A 104 0.55 0.11 30.58
N CYS A 105 0.30 -0.58 29.45
CA CYS A 105 1.12 -0.45 28.26
C CYS A 105 1.11 0.99 27.70
N LEU A 106 -0.03 1.67 27.73
CA LEU A 106 -0.12 3.08 27.35
C LEU A 106 0.72 3.97 28.28
N THR A 107 0.65 3.75 29.59
CA THR A 107 1.41 4.53 30.58
C THR A 107 2.91 4.37 30.37
N GLU A 108 3.39 3.12 30.27
CA GLU A 108 4.80 2.82 30.03
C GLU A 108 5.29 3.45 28.72
N TYR A 109 4.47 3.40 27.66
CA TYR A 109 4.80 4.04 26.38
C TYR A 109 4.97 5.55 26.53
N LYS A 110 4.07 6.22 27.26
CA LYS A 110 4.13 7.66 27.51
C LYS A 110 5.36 8.03 28.35
N GLU A 111 5.71 7.23 29.34
CA GLU A 111 6.88 7.46 30.17
C GLU A 111 8.18 7.31 29.34
N ARG A 112 8.25 6.26 28.52
CA ARG A 112 9.43 5.98 27.69
C ARG A 112 9.63 6.96 26.54
N TYR A 113 8.54 7.43 25.93
CA TYR A 113 8.59 8.25 24.71
C TYR A 113 8.02 9.67 24.87
N GLY A 114 7.69 10.09 26.09
CA GLY A 114 6.99 11.36 26.37
C GLY A 114 7.60 12.58 25.68
N GLY A 115 8.92 12.75 25.76
CA GLY A 115 9.61 13.86 25.10
C GLY A 115 9.44 13.88 23.57
N LYS A 116 9.47 12.71 22.92
CA LYS A 116 9.25 12.58 21.47
C LYS A 116 7.79 12.82 21.09
N ILE A 117 6.85 12.31 21.90
CA ILE A 117 5.41 12.49 21.69
C ILE A 117 5.04 13.97 21.74
N THR A 118 5.57 14.71 22.72
CA THR A 118 5.31 16.15 22.86
C THR A 118 5.82 16.91 21.64
N LYS A 119 7.04 16.61 21.17
CA LYS A 119 7.63 17.24 19.97
C LYS A 119 6.75 17.03 18.74
N LEU A 120 6.36 15.77 18.47
CA LEU A 120 5.50 15.41 17.33
C LEU A 120 4.07 15.97 17.44
N SER A 121 3.59 16.22 18.66
CA SER A 121 2.27 16.82 18.87
C SER A 121 2.26 18.33 18.62
N LEU A 122 3.39 19.00 18.84
CA LEU A 122 3.59 20.42 18.59
C LEU A 122 3.81 20.72 17.11
N GLU A 123 4.51 19.86 16.37
CA GLU A 123 4.77 19.99 14.92
C GLU A 123 3.51 19.88 14.03
N ARG A 124 2.36 19.51 14.60
CA ARG A 124 1.08 19.37 13.89
C ARG A 124 0.25 20.67 13.88
N LYS A 125 0.69 21.74 14.54
CA LYS A 125 -0.16 22.92 14.79
C LYS A 125 -0.27 23.93 13.63
N ASP A 126 0.12 23.53 12.41
CA ASP A 126 0.04 24.34 11.19
C ASP A 126 -0.95 23.75 10.18
#